data_AF-A0A7Y5G9Q0-F1
#
_entry.id   AF-A0A7Y5G9Q0-F1
#
_cell.length_a   1.000
_cell.length_b   1.000
_cell.length_c   1.000
_cell.angle_alpha   90.00
_cell.angle_beta   90.00
_cell.angle_gamma   90.00
#
_symmetry.space_group_name_H-M   'P 1'
#
loop_
_entity.id
_entity.type
_entity.pdbx_description
1 polymer ?
#
loop_
_entity_poly.entity_id
_entity_poly.type
_entity_poly.pdbx_seq_one_letter_code
_entity_poly.pdbx_strand_id
1 'polypeptide(L)'
;MMSKLIKNALTAGTVPAILEALLILSVEPSINLWVLAQAVLFWFTCGAIICLIQNEWPMVISSILLTVFLNLPWYIAESVIKNKPEHLLPLIVASIIQGAIIGILKKKLNKKTGVA
;
A
#
# COMPACT_ATOMS: atom_id res chain seq x y z
N MET A 1 -13.00 -16.99 -13.10
CA MET A 1 -11.74 -16.21 -13.13
C MET A 1 -11.88 -14.89 -12.35
N MET A 2 -12.91 -14.08 -12.65
CA MET A 2 -13.22 -12.81 -11.97
C MET A 2 -13.26 -12.92 -10.42
N SER A 3 -13.87 -13.97 -9.88
CA SER A 3 -13.99 -14.15 -8.42
C SER A 3 -12.66 -14.43 -7.71
N LYS A 4 -11.67 -15.02 -8.40
CA LYS A 4 -10.33 -15.27 -7.83
C LYS A 4 -9.50 -13.99 -7.82
N LEU A 5 -9.59 -13.18 -8.88
CA LEU A 5 -8.89 -11.90 -8.97
C LEU A 5 -9.37 -10.92 -7.89
N ILE A 6 -10.69 -10.82 -7.69
CA ILE A 6 -11.27 -9.97 -6.64
C ILE A 6 -10.81 -10.44 -5.25
N LYS A 7 -10.81 -11.75 -4.98
CA LYS A 7 -10.30 -12.30 -3.70
C LYS A 7 -8.82 -11.98 -3.48
N ASN A 8 -8.00 -12.07 -4.53
CA ASN A 8 -6.59 -11.70 -4.45
C ASN A 8 -6.43 -10.20 -4.17
N ALA A 9 -7.20 -9.34 -4.84
CA ALA A 9 -7.18 -7.89 -4.61
C ALA A 9 -7.62 -7.50 -3.19
N LEU A 10 -8.69 -8.12 -2.67
CA LEU A 10 -9.12 -7.95 -1.29
C LEU A 10 -8.00 -8.35 -0.31
N THR A 11 -7.38 -9.51 -0.52
CA THR A 11 -6.28 -9.99 0.33
C THR A 11 -5.07 -9.05 0.26
N ALA A 12 -4.67 -8.64 -0.95
CA ALA A 12 -3.53 -7.76 -1.17
C ALA A 12 -3.76 -6.35 -0.63
N GLY A 13 -5.02 -5.88 -0.54
CA GLY A 13 -5.39 -4.63 0.11
C GLY A 13 -5.46 -4.74 1.64
N THR A 14 -6.06 -5.81 2.18
CA THR A 14 -6.25 -5.95 3.63
C THR A 14 -4.93 -6.04 4.38
N VAL A 15 -3.92 -6.73 3.85
CA VAL A 15 -2.61 -6.87 4.53
C VAL A 15 -1.92 -5.53 4.79
N PRO A 16 -1.62 -4.68 3.79
CA PRO A 16 -0.97 -3.38 4.03
C PRO A 16 -1.85 -2.45 4.88
N ALA A 17 -3.18 -2.53 4.76
CA ALA A 17 -4.10 -1.73 5.57
C ALA A 17 -4.05 -2.09 7.07
N ILE A 18 -3.98 -3.38 7.40
CA ILE A 18 -3.80 -3.83 8.79
C ILE A 18 -2.42 -3.44 9.30
N LEU A 19 -1.37 -3.64 8.49
CA LEU A 19 -0.02 -3.24 8.88
C LEU A 19 0.06 -1.75 9.19
N GLU A 20 -0.57 -0.91 8.37
CA GLU A 20 -0.62 0.52 8.63
C GLU A 20 -1.38 0.85 9.92
N ALA A 21 -2.57 0.27 10.11
CA ALA A 21 -3.34 0.49 11.32
C ALA A 21 -2.53 0.15 12.58
N LEU A 22 -1.83 -0.98 12.55
CA LEU A 22 -0.96 -1.43 13.65
C LEU A 22 0.21 -0.47 13.86
N LEU A 23 0.86 -0.01 12.80
CA LEU A 23 1.97 0.94 12.89
C LEU A 23 1.53 2.26 13.51
N ILE A 24 0.44 2.83 13.01
CA ILE A 24 -0.12 4.10 13.51
C ILE A 24 -0.51 3.97 14.99
N LEU A 25 -1.28 2.94 15.34
CA LEU A 25 -1.75 2.76 16.72
C LEU A 25 -0.61 2.43 17.70
N SER A 26 0.50 1.86 17.23
CA SER A 26 1.68 1.60 18.06
C SER A 26 2.46 2.87 18.39
N VAL A 27 2.41 3.88 17.52
CA VAL A 27 3.14 5.15 17.68
C VAL A 27 2.26 6.20 18.36
N GLU A 28 0.99 6.31 17.96
CA GLU A 28 0.06 7.31 18.47
C GLU A 28 -1.33 6.69 18.74
N PRO A 29 -1.54 6.09 19.93
CA PRO A 29 -2.82 5.47 20.30
C PRO A 29 -3.99 6.46 20.33
N SER A 30 -3.71 7.76 20.49
CA SER A 30 -4.70 8.84 20.54
C SER A 30 -5.00 9.48 19.18
N ILE A 31 -4.56 8.86 18.07
CA ILE A 31 -4.77 9.42 16.73
C ILE A 31 -6.26 9.64 16.43
N ASN A 32 -6.55 10.70 15.67
CA ASN A 32 -7.89 10.96 15.19
C ASN A 32 -8.39 9.78 14.32
N LEU A 33 -9.57 9.24 14.67
CA LEU A 33 -10.16 8.09 13.98
C LEU A 33 -10.37 8.32 12.48
N TRP A 34 -10.64 9.56 12.05
CA TRP A 34 -10.78 9.89 10.63
C TRP A 34 -9.46 9.77 9.88
N VAL A 35 -8.34 10.17 10.49
CA VAL A 35 -7.01 10.05 9.88
C VAL A 35 -6.62 8.57 9.77
N LEU A 36 -6.88 7.79 10.82
CA LEU A 36 -6.67 6.34 10.79
C LEU A 36 -7.50 5.67 9.68
N ALA A 37 -8.79 6.02 9.57
CA ALA A 37 -9.66 5.48 8.53
C ALA A 37 -9.17 5.84 7.12
N GLN A 38 -8.73 7.09 6.89
CA GLN A 38 -8.17 7.52 5.62
C GLN A 38 -6.91 6.74 5.26
N ALA A 39 -5.98 6.56 6.21
CA ALA A 39 -4.75 5.81 5.99
C ALA A 39 -5.04 4.34 5.67
N VAL A 40 -5.91 3.69 6.44
CA VAL A 40 -6.31 2.28 6.22
C VAL A 40 -6.97 2.11 4.86
N LEU A 41 -7.92 2.99 4.49
CA LEU A 41 -8.60 2.94 3.19
C LEU A 41 -7.63 3.19 2.03
N PHE A 42 -6.68 4.10 2.21
CA PHE A 42 -5.65 4.39 1.22
C PHE A 42 -4.77 3.16 0.95
N TRP A 43 -4.24 2.54 2.01
CA TRP A 43 -3.38 1.35 1.88
C TRP A 43 -4.13 0.13 1.35
N PHE A 44 -5.39 -0.02 1.76
CA PHE A 44 -6.29 -1.03 1.19
C PHE A 44 -6.43 -0.84 -0.33
N THR A 45 -6.75 0.39 -0.74
CA THR A 45 -6.92 0.76 -2.14
C THR A 45 -5.64 0.54 -2.95
N CYS A 46 -4.48 0.92 -2.41
CA CYS A 46 -3.18 0.68 -3.05
C CYS A 46 -2.94 -0.80 -3.33
N GLY A 47 -3.11 -1.65 -2.32
CA GLY A 47 -2.94 -3.10 -2.47
C GLY A 47 -3.92 -3.72 -3.46
N ALA A 48 -5.18 -3.28 -3.44
CA ALA A 48 -6.19 -3.73 -4.38
C ALA A 48 -5.87 -3.32 -5.83
N ILE A 49 -5.59 -2.03 -6.08
CA ILE A 49 -5.28 -1.50 -7.42
C ILE A 49 -4.04 -2.17 -8.00
N ILE A 50 -2.96 -2.27 -7.22
CA ILE A 50 -1.71 -2.89 -7.67
C ILE A 50 -1.93 -4.37 -8.02
N CYS A 51 -2.82 -5.06 -7.32
CA CYS A 51 -3.19 -6.43 -7.64
C CYS A 51 -4.00 -6.54 -8.95
N LEU A 52 -4.87 -5.56 -9.23
CA LEU A 52 -5.74 -5.54 -10.41
C LEU A 52 -5.00 -5.11 -11.69
N ILE A 53 -3.97 -4.28 -11.57
CA ILE A 53 -3.17 -3.86 -12.72
C ILE A 53 -2.35 -5.05 -13.25
N GLN A 54 -2.44 -5.30 -14.55
CA GLN A 54 -1.54 -6.22 -15.25
C GLN A 54 -0.34 -5.43 -15.77
N ASN A 55 0.86 -5.81 -15.34
CA ASN A 55 2.11 -5.19 -15.77
C ASN A 55 3.05 -6.27 -16.28
N GLU A 56 3.77 -5.97 -17.36
CA GLU A 56 4.82 -6.83 -17.93
C GLU A 56 6.14 -6.75 -17.15
N TRP A 57 6.24 -5.80 -16.23
CA TRP A 57 7.44 -5.54 -15.44
C TRP A 57 7.59 -6.51 -14.26
N PRO A 58 8.80 -6.66 -13.70
CA PRO A 58 9.01 -7.46 -12.49
C PRO A 58 8.04 -7.02 -11.38
N MET A 59 7.18 -7.95 -10.97
CA MET A 59 5.99 -7.66 -10.16
C MET A 59 6.29 -6.84 -8.89
N VAL A 60 7.38 -7.17 -8.19
CA VAL A 60 7.78 -6.47 -6.95
C VAL A 60 8.25 -5.05 -7.23
N ILE A 61 9.08 -4.84 -8.26
CA ILE A 61 9.58 -3.52 -8.64
C ILE A 61 8.41 -2.63 -9.07
N SER A 62 7.52 -3.18 -9.89
CA SER A 62 6.34 -2.45 -10.34
C SER A 62 5.42 -2.07 -9.18
N SER A 63 5.21 -2.96 -8.21
CA SER A 63 4.45 -2.65 -7.00
C SER A 63 5.12 -1.55 -6.16
N ILE A 64 6.44 -1.58 -5.99
CA ILE A 64 7.17 -0.51 -5.28
C ILE A 64 6.96 0.84 -5.97
N LEU A 65 7.20 0.90 -7.29
CA LEU A 65 7.07 2.13 -8.06
C LEU A 65 5.64 2.69 -8.02
N LEU A 66 4.64 1.82 -8.21
CA LEU A 66 3.24 2.20 -8.13
C LEU A 66 2.85 2.69 -6.74
N THR A 67 3.31 2.02 -5.68
CA THR A 67 3.03 2.47 -4.31
C THR A 67 3.65 3.83 -4.02
N VAL A 68 4.92 4.05 -4.40
CA VAL A 68 5.58 5.35 -4.24
C VAL A 68 4.82 6.44 -5.01
N PHE A 69 4.40 6.15 -6.24
CA PHE A 69 3.63 7.07 -7.06
C PHE A 69 2.26 7.39 -6.45
N LEU A 70 1.52 6.36 -6.01
CA LEU A 70 0.21 6.53 -5.39
C LEU A 70 0.28 7.30 -4.07
N ASN A 71 1.43 7.25 -3.38
CA ASN A 71 1.63 7.94 -2.10
C ASN A 71 2.14 9.39 -2.22
N LEU A 72 2.34 9.89 -3.45
CA LEU A 72 2.73 11.29 -3.70
C LEU A 72 1.83 12.32 -3.01
N PRO A 73 0.48 12.18 -2.98
CA PRO A 73 -0.37 13.14 -2.27
C PRO A 73 -0.04 13.24 -0.78
N TRP A 74 0.26 12.11 -0.13
CA TRP A 74 0.69 12.08 1.28
C TRP A 74 2.05 12.71 1.47
N TYR A 75 3.01 12.50 0.54
CA TYR A 75 4.30 13.17 0.62
C TYR A 75 4.15 14.68 0.58
N ILE A 76 3.32 15.19 -0.35
CA ILE A 76 3.07 16.63 -0.47
C ILE A 76 2.36 17.15 0.79
N ALA A 77 1.32 16.45 1.27
CA ALA A 77 0.58 16.87 2.46
C ALA A 77 1.45 16.93 3.72
N GLU A 78 2.25 15.88 3.97
CA GLU A 78 3.00 15.75 5.22
C GLU A 78 4.35 16.44 5.22
N SER A 79 5.04 16.51 4.08
CA SER A 79 6.37 17.11 4.01
C SER A 79 6.35 18.56 3.50
N VAL A 80 5.53 18.87 2.50
CA VAL A 80 5.52 20.19 1.85
C VAL A 80 4.51 21.11 2.53
N ILE A 81 3.24 20.71 2.61
CA ILE A 81 2.17 21.57 3.15
C ILE A 81 2.36 21.83 4.64
N LYS A 82 2.73 20.79 5.41
CA LYS A 82 3.05 20.93 6.84
C LYS A 82 4.44 21.51 7.11
N ASN A 83 5.22 21.79 6.07
CA ASN A 83 6.59 22.32 6.16
C ASN A 83 7.52 21.47 7.07
N LYS A 84 7.46 20.14 6.91
CA LYS A 84 8.24 19.14 7.67
C LYS A 84 9.00 18.22 6.70
N PRO A 85 10.05 18.70 6.04
CA PRO A 85 10.80 17.92 5.05
C PRO A 85 11.39 16.62 5.62
N GLU A 86 11.67 16.57 6.92
CA GLU A 86 12.15 15.39 7.64
C GLU A 86 11.18 14.20 7.61
N HIS A 87 9.88 14.44 7.37
CA HIS A 87 8.89 13.37 7.21
C HIS A 87 8.98 12.66 5.85
N LEU A 88 9.59 13.29 4.84
CA LEU A 88 9.58 12.76 3.48
C LEU A 88 10.33 11.42 3.36
N LEU A 89 11.52 11.34 3.96
CA LEU A 89 12.34 10.14 3.86
C LEU A 89 11.66 8.92 4.53
N PRO A 90 11.14 9.01 5.78
CA PRO A 90 10.33 7.95 6.37
C PRO A 90 9.14 7.54 5.50
N LEU A 91 8.42 8.49 4.89
CA LEU A 91 7.26 8.19 4.04
C LEU A 91 7.64 7.43 2.78
N ILE A 92 8.74 7.81 2.13
CA ILE A 92 9.26 7.08 0.96
C ILE A 92 9.67 5.67 1.36
N VAL A 93 10.40 5.52 2.47
CA VAL A 93 10.84 4.20 2.98
C VAL A 93 9.64 3.32 3.30
N ALA A 94 8.64 3.84 4.01
CA ALA A 94 7.40 3.13 4.29
C ALA A 94 6.70 2.68 3.01
N SER A 95 6.69 3.54 1.99
CA SER A 95 6.08 3.23 0.69
C SER A 95 6.81 2.11 -0.05
N ILE A 96 8.13 2.10 0.00
CA ILE A 96 8.94 1.04 -0.58
C ILE A 96 8.66 -0.29 0.13
N ILE A 97 8.62 -0.30 1.46
CA ILE A 97 8.35 -1.50 2.26
C ILE A 97 6.95 -2.04 1.94
N GLN A 98 5.92 -1.19 2.01
CA GLN A 98 4.54 -1.59 1.72
C GLN A 98 4.38 -2.06 0.26
N GLY A 99 4.99 -1.36 -0.70
CA GLY A 99 5.00 -1.76 -2.11
C GLY A 99 5.68 -3.10 -2.35
N ALA A 100 6.78 -3.38 -1.65
CA ALA A 100 7.45 -4.67 -1.72
C ALA A 100 6.57 -5.80 -1.15
N ILE A 101 5.90 -5.55 -0.02
CA ILE A 101 4.95 -6.50 0.60
C ILE A 101 3.81 -6.82 -0.37
N ILE A 102 3.18 -5.79 -0.94
CA ILE A 102 2.09 -5.94 -1.92
C ILE A 102 2.57 -6.75 -3.14
N GLY A 103 3.76 -6.45 -3.67
CA GLY A 103 4.30 -7.16 -4.82
C GLY A 103 4.61 -8.63 -4.54
N ILE A 104 5.14 -8.94 -3.36
CA ILE A 104 5.37 -10.32 -2.92
C ILE A 104 4.04 -11.07 -2.73
N LEU A 105 3.04 -10.42 -2.13
CA LEU A 105 1.71 -10.99 -1.96
C LEU A 105 1.05 -11.28 -3.30
N LYS A 106 1.05 -10.32 -4.22
CA LYS A 106 0.53 -10.50 -5.58
C LYS A 106 1.19 -11.70 -6.26
N LYS A 107 2.51 -11.82 -6.18
CA LYS A 107 3.26 -12.95 -6.77
C LYS A 107 2.83 -14.29 -6.19
N LYS A 108 2.69 -14.37 -4.86
CA LYS A 108 2.27 -15.60 -4.16
C LYS A 108 0.81 -15.97 -4.49
N LEU A 109 -0.09 -14.98 -4.50
CA LEU A 109 -1.50 -15.17 -4.78
C LEU A 109 -1.73 -15.63 -6.22
N ASN A 110 -1.08 -14.98 -7.20
CA ASN A 110 -1.17 -15.37 -8.62
C ASN A 110 -0.67 -16.79 -8.87
N LYS A 111 0.48 -17.16 -8.26
CA LYS A 111 1.01 -18.53 -8.32
C LYS A 111 0.02 -19.56 -7.76
N LYS A 112 -0.67 -19.23 -6.66
CA LYS A 112 -1.65 -20.13 -6.02
C LYS A 112 -2.93 -20.27 -6.85
N THR A 113 -3.39 -19.20 -7.51
CA THR A 113 -4.66 -19.19 -8.23
C THR A 113 -4.56 -19.58 -9.70
N GLY A 114 -3.34 -19.75 -10.24
CA GLY A 114 -3.10 -20.00 -11.66
C GLY A 114 -3.50 -18.81 -12.53
N VAL A 115 -3.46 -17.61 -11.97
CA VAL A 115 -3.72 -16.36 -12.69
C VAL A 115 -2.36 -15.90 -13.18
N ALA A 116 -2.07 -16.17 -14.45
CA ALA A 116 -0.89 -15.66 -15.14
C ALA A 116 -0.98 -14.13 -15.21
#